data_AF-A0A8S3ZIX9-F1
#
_entry.id   AF-A0A8S3ZIX9-F1
#
_cell.length_a   1.000
_cell.length_b   1.000
_cell.length_c   1.000
_cell.angle_alpha   90.00
_cell.angle_beta   90.00
_cell.angle_gamma   90.00
#
_symmetry.space_group_name_H-M   'P 1'
#
loop_
_entity.id
_entity.type
_entity.pdbx_description
1 polymer ?
#
loop_
_entity_poly.entity_id
_entity_poly.type
_entity_poly.pdbx_seq_one_letter_code
_entity_poly.pdbx_strand_id
1 'polypeptide(L)'
;QAQATVQQIVENVYFRAFTVFLILADFILVIIGLALYHCASSDEPLEIIAHIIIIYFICEISGRMFYLGKKFFWNWLDVIDLFVVLVSFVVDVVFMVMSESNCGNSERYAQLVVIGRVVRIIRVLRIVYIMVVQHRQVIRATRQMVSQNKRRYQKDGFDLDLCYITGERSYNESLFFNNVVRIYIDDHNVPKLSEMIDFVANAREWMAADMENVIAIHCKGGKGRTGTMICIWLIDSGLLENAQESLEYFRDRRTDLSKGSTFQGVETPSQSRYVGYYERLKNEFNGQLPPKKDLKLMSLKISGINSVGKGDGSDLFMELRQSGQLIFTCHLGLQSNCETQKDAASDTLIIYPKNCPSVQGDIKIMFKTHN
;
A
#
# COMPACT_ATOMS: atom_id res chain seq x y z
N GLN A 1 -2.75 17.27 15.84
CA GLN A 1 -3.38 16.44 16.89
C GLN A 1 -4.85 16.15 16.57
N ALA A 2 -5.71 17.17 16.38
CA ALA A 2 -7.13 16.97 16.06
C ALA A 2 -7.40 16.10 14.82
N GLN A 3 -6.67 16.28 13.71
CA GLN A 3 -6.82 15.45 12.51
C GLN A 3 -6.54 13.97 12.76
N ALA A 4 -5.51 13.65 13.54
CA ALA A 4 -5.16 12.27 13.87
C ALA A 4 -6.23 11.61 14.76
N THR A 5 -6.83 12.36 15.69
CA THR A 5 -7.94 11.87 16.52
C THR A 5 -9.18 11.59 15.69
N VAL A 6 -9.55 12.50 14.77
CA VAL A 6 -10.68 12.29 13.86
C VAL A 6 -10.42 11.09 12.94
N GLN A 7 -9.21 10.96 12.41
CA GLN A 7 -8.80 9.80 11.62
C GLN A 7 -8.99 8.49 12.42
N GLN A 8 -8.51 8.43 13.66
CA GLN A 8 -8.66 7.24 14.52
C GLN A 8 -10.11 6.85 14.76
N ILE A 9 -11.01 7.82 14.92
CA ILE A 9 -12.44 7.57 15.11
C ILE A 9 -13.08 7.07 13.82
N VAL A 10 -12.86 7.79 12.71
CA VAL A 10 -13.52 7.50 11.43
C VAL A 10 -12.99 6.20 10.81
N GLU A 11 -11.71 5.88 11.00
CA GLU A 11 -11.09 4.63 10.53
C GLU A 11 -11.26 3.47 11.52
N ASN A 12 -11.92 3.68 12.66
CA ASN A 12 -12.21 2.62 13.61
C ASN A 12 -13.14 1.57 12.99
N VAL A 13 -12.82 0.29 13.16
CA VAL A 13 -13.59 -0.83 12.61
C VAL A 13 -15.05 -0.82 13.06
N TYR A 14 -15.31 -0.52 14.34
CA TYR A 14 -16.67 -0.44 14.87
C TYR A 14 -17.44 0.74 14.29
N PHE A 15 -16.78 1.90 14.15
CA PHE A 15 -17.39 3.07 13.53
C PHE A 15 -17.75 2.79 12.07
N ARG A 16 -16.84 2.18 11.31
CA ARG A 16 -17.06 1.77 9.91
C ARG A 16 -18.18 0.75 9.78
N ALA A 17 -18.20 -0.29 10.62
CA ALA A 17 -19.24 -1.31 10.62
C ALA A 17 -20.62 -0.70 10.92
N PHE A 18 -20.67 0.25 11.88
CA PHE A 18 -21.88 1.01 12.16
C PHE A 18 -22.32 1.87 10.97
N THR A 19 -21.39 2.52 10.27
CA THR A 19 -21.69 3.25 9.02
C THR A 19 -22.31 2.32 7.96
N VAL A 20 -21.77 1.10 7.78
CA VAL A 20 -22.34 0.11 6.84
C VAL A 20 -23.77 -0.25 7.25
N PHE A 21 -23.98 -0.55 8.53
CA PHE A 21 -25.29 -0.88 9.07
C PHE A 21 -26.30 0.24 8.77
N LEU A 22 -25.94 1.51 9.01
CA LEU A 22 -26.82 2.63 8.74
C LEU A 22 -27.14 2.83 7.25
N ILE A 23 -26.21 2.50 6.35
CA ILE A 23 -26.46 2.58 4.90
C ILE A 23 -27.40 1.46 4.44
N LEU A 24 -27.26 0.26 5.00
CA LEU A 24 -28.22 -0.82 4.76
C LEU A 24 -29.60 -0.48 5.35
N ALA A 25 -29.65 0.14 6.52
CA ALA A 25 -30.89 0.61 7.12
C ALA A 25 -31.57 1.71 6.28
N ASP A 26 -30.83 2.73 5.83
CA ASP A 26 -31.33 3.77 4.92
C ASP A 26 -31.85 3.17 3.62
N PHE A 27 -31.15 2.20 3.04
CA PHE A 27 -31.62 1.50 1.86
C PHE A 27 -32.96 0.79 2.08
N ILE A 28 -33.13 0.11 3.21
CA ILE A 28 -34.41 -0.51 3.59
C ILE A 28 -35.50 0.57 3.72
N LEU A 29 -35.20 1.70 4.36
CA LEU A 29 -36.15 2.82 4.49
C LEU A 29 -36.55 3.41 3.11
N VAL A 30 -35.61 3.50 2.16
CA VAL A 30 -35.91 3.92 0.79
C VAL A 30 -36.85 2.92 0.11
N ILE A 31 -36.62 1.61 0.25
CA ILE A 31 -37.52 0.58 -0.29
C ILE A 31 -38.91 0.69 0.32
N ILE A 32 -39.01 0.81 1.65
CA ILE A 32 -40.27 0.94 2.37
C ILE A 32 -41.02 2.18 1.89
N GLY A 33 -40.35 3.33 1.77
CA GLY A 33 -40.94 4.58 1.29
C GLY A 33 -41.38 4.54 -0.19
N LEU A 34 -40.75 3.71 -1.02
CA LEU A 34 -41.19 3.46 -2.40
C LEU A 34 -42.39 2.50 -2.47
N ALA A 35 -42.41 1.47 -1.61
CA ALA A 35 -43.46 0.44 -1.59
C ALA A 35 -44.77 0.94 -0.96
N LEU A 36 -44.69 1.78 0.07
CA LEU A 36 -45.84 2.38 0.74
C LEU A 36 -46.32 3.61 -0.05
N TYR A 37 -47.17 3.38 -1.06
CA TYR A 37 -47.78 4.42 -1.90
C TYR A 37 -48.81 5.31 -1.17
N HIS A 38 -49.13 5.04 0.10
CA HIS A 38 -50.14 5.80 0.82
C HIS A 38 -49.58 7.11 1.39
N CYS A 39 -50.27 8.21 1.08
CA CYS A 39 -50.11 9.50 1.74
C CYS A 39 -50.68 9.35 3.15
N ALA A 40 -49.88 8.90 4.11
CA ALA A 40 -50.36 8.67 5.47
C ALA A 40 -49.43 9.35 6.46
N SER A 41 -50.03 10.24 7.25
CA SER A 41 -49.50 10.92 8.43
C SER A 41 -49.12 9.95 9.59
N SER A 42 -48.87 8.67 9.30
CA SER A 42 -48.52 7.61 10.26
C SER A 42 -47.03 7.23 10.24
N ASP A 43 -46.24 7.80 9.32
CA ASP A 43 -44.84 7.43 9.10
C ASP A 43 -43.83 8.40 9.75
N GLU A 44 -44.31 9.34 10.57
CA GLU A 44 -43.51 10.36 11.27
C GLU A 44 -42.25 9.78 11.97
N PRO A 45 -42.30 8.62 12.66
CA PRO A 45 -41.11 8.04 13.27
C PRO A 45 -40.05 7.56 12.26
N LEU A 46 -40.47 7.00 11.12
CA LEU A 46 -39.55 6.51 10.08
C LEU A 46 -38.88 7.67 9.35
N GLU A 47 -39.61 8.75 9.12
CA GLU A 47 -39.05 9.97 8.56
C GLU A 47 -38.02 10.60 9.49
N ILE A 48 -38.30 10.70 10.80
CA ILE A 48 -37.33 11.19 11.79
C ILE A 48 -36.06 10.33 11.80
N ILE A 49 -36.21 9.00 11.77
CA ILE A 49 -35.06 8.08 11.69
C ILE A 49 -34.24 8.34 10.42
N ALA A 50 -34.88 8.50 9.27
CA ALA A 50 -34.19 8.80 8.01
C ALA A 50 -33.40 10.12 8.09
N HIS A 51 -33.98 11.17 8.68
CA HIS A 51 -33.28 12.46 8.88
C HIS A 51 -32.05 12.30 9.78
N ILE A 52 -32.15 11.55 10.88
CA ILE A 52 -31.02 11.27 11.78
C ILE A 52 -29.90 10.56 11.03
N ILE A 53 -30.22 9.58 10.18
CA ILE A 53 -29.23 8.83 9.40
C ILE A 53 -28.48 9.75 8.42
N ILE A 54 -29.19 10.66 7.75
CA ILE A 54 -28.57 11.61 6.82
C ILE A 54 -27.66 12.60 7.55
N ILE A 55 -28.09 13.11 8.71
CA ILE A 55 -27.25 13.98 9.55
C ILE A 55 -25.97 13.24 9.95
N TYR A 56 -26.08 11.98 10.35
CA TYR A 56 -24.91 11.14 10.63
C TYR A 56 -23.98 11.05 9.40
N PHE A 57 -24.52 10.88 8.19
CA PHE A 57 -23.70 10.84 6.97
C PHE A 57 -23.01 12.16 6.64
N ILE A 58 -23.68 13.31 6.88
CA ILE A 58 -23.05 14.63 6.77
C ILE A 58 -21.89 14.75 7.75
N CYS A 59 -22.07 14.34 9.00
CA CYS A 59 -21.00 14.34 10.00
C CYS A 59 -19.85 13.40 9.63
N GLU A 60 -20.16 12.20 9.13
CA GLU A 60 -19.17 11.20 8.72
C GLU A 60 -18.31 11.69 7.53
N ILE A 61 -18.94 12.22 6.48
CA ILE A 61 -18.23 12.80 5.33
C ILE A 61 -17.43 14.04 5.74
N SER A 62 -17.98 14.89 6.61
CA SER A 62 -17.25 16.05 7.13
C SER A 62 -16.00 15.62 7.90
N GLY A 63 -16.11 14.55 8.69
CA GLY A 63 -14.97 13.91 9.35
C GLY A 63 -13.92 13.44 8.36
N ARG A 64 -14.32 12.72 7.31
CA ARG A 64 -13.42 12.29 6.21
C ARG A 64 -12.72 13.46 5.54
N MET A 65 -13.46 14.48 5.15
CA MET A 65 -12.92 15.68 4.51
C MET A 65 -11.92 16.40 5.42
N PHE A 66 -12.19 16.47 6.72
CA PHE A 66 -11.32 17.12 7.69
C PHE A 66 -9.97 16.41 7.88
N TYR A 67 -9.96 15.08 7.98
CA TYR A 67 -8.71 14.33 8.20
C TYR A 67 -7.92 14.09 6.90
N LEU A 68 -8.60 13.84 5.77
CA LEU A 68 -7.93 13.65 4.47
C LEU A 68 -7.43 14.96 3.85
N GLY A 69 -8.07 16.09 4.17
CA GLY A 69 -7.72 17.41 3.64
C GLY A 69 -7.77 17.43 2.11
N LYS A 70 -6.70 17.89 1.46
CA LYS A 70 -6.63 17.95 -0.01
C LYS A 70 -6.76 16.58 -0.68
N LYS A 71 -6.31 15.49 -0.04
CA LYS A 71 -6.37 14.13 -0.61
C LYS A 71 -7.81 13.69 -0.89
N PHE A 72 -8.79 14.18 -0.11
CA PHE A 72 -10.20 13.90 -0.31
C PHE A 72 -10.66 14.24 -1.73
N PHE A 73 -10.25 15.41 -2.25
CA PHE A 73 -10.67 15.91 -3.55
C PHE A 73 -9.93 15.28 -4.74
N TRP A 74 -8.86 14.53 -4.49
CA TRP A 74 -8.16 13.76 -5.53
C TRP A 74 -8.78 12.39 -5.76
N ASN A 75 -9.49 11.85 -4.75
CA ASN A 75 -10.23 10.61 -4.90
C ASN A 75 -11.64 10.88 -5.44
N TRP A 76 -11.86 10.57 -6.72
CA TRP A 76 -13.14 10.83 -7.39
C TRP A 76 -14.33 10.12 -6.73
N LEU A 77 -14.12 8.97 -6.09
CA LEU A 77 -15.17 8.26 -5.35
C LEU A 77 -15.63 9.01 -4.10
N ASP A 78 -14.70 9.62 -3.36
CA ASP A 78 -15.03 10.43 -2.17
C ASP A 78 -15.81 11.69 -2.56
N VAL A 79 -15.46 12.29 -3.69
CA VAL A 79 -16.16 13.45 -4.27
C VAL A 79 -17.60 13.08 -4.68
N ILE A 80 -17.80 11.91 -5.30
CA ILE A 80 -19.14 11.43 -5.64
C ILE A 80 -19.97 11.18 -4.38
N ASP A 81 -19.40 10.53 -3.35
CA ASP A 81 -20.13 10.25 -2.11
C ASP A 81 -20.54 11.55 -1.39
N LEU A 82 -19.64 12.56 -1.36
CA LEU A 82 -19.97 13.90 -0.88
C LEU A 82 -21.16 14.50 -1.64
N PHE A 83 -21.16 14.42 -2.96
CA PHE A 83 -22.25 14.95 -3.78
C PHE A 83 -23.56 14.22 -3.50
N VAL A 84 -23.54 12.89 -3.42
CA VAL A 84 -24.72 12.07 -3.11
C VAL A 84 -25.34 12.45 -1.77
N VAL A 85 -24.51 12.58 -0.72
CA VAL A 85 -24.99 12.94 0.63
C VAL A 85 -25.48 14.38 0.68
N LEU A 86 -24.78 15.33 0.04
CA LEU A 86 -25.18 16.74 0.04
C LEU A 86 -26.51 16.94 -0.69
N VAL A 87 -26.66 16.38 -1.89
CA VAL A 87 -27.92 16.44 -2.65
C VAL A 87 -29.04 15.78 -1.87
N SER A 88 -28.78 14.62 -1.27
CA SER A 88 -29.76 13.90 -0.46
C SER A 88 -30.22 14.70 0.76
N PHE A 89 -29.30 15.40 1.42
CA PHE A 89 -29.60 16.24 2.58
C PHE A 89 -30.39 17.50 2.20
N VAL A 90 -29.97 18.21 1.14
CA VAL A 90 -30.69 19.39 0.65
C VAL A 90 -32.13 19.03 0.29
N VAL A 91 -32.31 17.92 -0.43
CA VAL A 91 -33.64 17.45 -0.81
C VAL A 91 -34.47 17.11 0.43
N ASP A 92 -33.91 16.39 1.40
CA ASP A 92 -34.60 16.01 2.63
C ASP A 92 -35.04 17.25 3.46
N VAL A 93 -34.15 18.22 3.64
CA VAL A 93 -34.45 19.49 4.34
C VAL A 93 -35.53 20.28 3.62
N VAL A 94 -35.45 20.40 2.28
CA VAL A 94 -36.48 21.08 1.49
C VAL A 94 -37.84 20.40 1.67
N PHE A 95 -37.89 19.06 1.62
CA PHE A 95 -39.12 18.32 1.85
C PHE A 95 -39.66 18.49 3.26
N MET A 96 -38.80 18.49 4.28
CA MET A 96 -39.18 18.73 5.68
C MET A 96 -39.85 20.10 5.85
N VAL A 97 -39.23 21.16 5.34
CA VAL A 97 -39.75 22.54 5.42
C VAL A 97 -41.05 22.70 4.61
N MET A 98 -41.15 22.03 3.46
CA MET A 98 -42.37 22.05 2.65
C MET A 98 -43.53 21.27 3.28
N SER A 99 -43.24 20.20 4.04
CA SER A 99 -44.24 19.39 4.73
C SER A 99 -44.92 20.15 5.88
N GLU A 100 -44.16 20.92 6.67
CA GLU A 100 -44.71 21.76 7.75
C GLU A 100 -45.64 22.88 7.26
N SER A 101 -45.47 23.35 6.02
CA SER A 101 -46.09 24.58 5.55
C SER A 101 -47.35 24.40 4.69
N ASN A 102 -47.62 23.21 4.11
CA ASN A 102 -48.75 23.02 3.20
C ASN A 102 -49.34 21.60 3.22
N CYS A 103 -50.03 21.25 4.30
CA CYS A 103 -50.92 20.08 4.34
C CYS A 103 -52.30 20.44 3.73
N GLY A 104 -52.32 20.98 2.51
CA GLY A 104 -53.51 21.52 1.85
C GLY A 104 -53.50 21.31 0.32
N ASN A 105 -53.99 20.15 -0.12
CA ASN A 105 -54.54 19.82 -1.45
C ASN A 105 -54.00 20.59 -2.68
N SER A 106 -52.77 20.28 -3.11
CA SER A 106 -52.33 20.57 -4.47
C SER A 106 -51.71 19.33 -5.12
N GLU A 107 -52.15 18.94 -6.31
CA GLU A 107 -51.54 17.85 -7.11
C GLU A 107 -50.01 18.02 -7.26
N ARG A 108 -49.53 19.28 -7.24
CA ARG A 108 -48.10 19.61 -7.30
C ARG A 108 -47.32 19.08 -6.09
N TYR A 109 -47.95 19.00 -4.91
CA TYR A 109 -47.33 18.46 -3.70
C TYR A 109 -47.13 16.94 -3.83
N ALA A 110 -48.14 16.21 -4.31
CA ALA A 110 -48.03 14.78 -4.54
C ALA A 110 -46.92 14.43 -5.54
N GLN A 111 -46.79 15.22 -6.63
CA GLN A 111 -45.69 15.07 -7.59
C GLN A 111 -44.32 15.33 -6.96
N LEU A 112 -44.18 16.37 -6.13
CA LEU A 112 -42.94 16.66 -5.42
C LEU A 112 -42.58 15.52 -4.46
N VAL A 113 -43.52 15.00 -3.67
CA VAL A 113 -43.27 13.86 -2.76
C VAL A 113 -42.75 12.64 -3.52
N VAL A 114 -43.32 12.34 -4.70
CA VAL A 114 -42.83 11.25 -5.57
C VAL A 114 -41.41 11.53 -6.06
N ILE A 115 -41.11 12.76 -6.48
CA ILE A 115 -39.75 13.15 -6.89
C ILE A 115 -38.76 13.00 -5.72
N GLY A 116 -39.12 13.42 -4.51
CA GLY A 116 -38.29 13.25 -3.32
C GLY A 116 -37.97 11.78 -3.02
N ARG A 117 -38.97 10.90 -3.15
CA ARG A 117 -38.79 9.44 -3.00
C ARG A 117 -37.87 8.86 -4.08
N VAL A 118 -37.95 9.33 -5.32
CA VAL A 118 -37.06 8.90 -6.42
C VAL A 118 -35.64 9.40 -6.21
N VAL A 119 -35.45 10.64 -5.76
CA VAL A 119 -34.10 11.17 -5.47
C VAL A 119 -33.41 10.39 -4.35
N ARG A 120 -34.17 9.85 -3.39
CA ARG A 120 -33.61 8.96 -2.36
C ARG A 120 -32.98 7.67 -2.94
N ILE A 121 -33.31 7.24 -4.17
CA ILE A 121 -32.65 6.11 -4.85
C ILE A 121 -31.17 6.43 -5.14
N ILE A 122 -30.80 7.70 -5.30
CA ILE A 122 -29.39 8.10 -5.49
C ILE A 122 -28.55 7.67 -4.28
N ARG A 123 -29.14 7.54 -3.09
CA ARG A 123 -28.46 7.04 -1.88
C ARG A 123 -27.99 5.59 -2.01
N VAL A 124 -28.58 4.79 -2.89
CA VAL A 124 -28.11 3.42 -3.21
C VAL A 124 -26.70 3.44 -3.77
N LEU A 125 -26.28 4.54 -4.42
CA LEU A 125 -24.89 4.70 -4.86
C LEU A 125 -23.89 4.68 -3.70
N ARG A 126 -24.31 4.97 -2.45
CA ARG A 126 -23.47 4.81 -1.26
C ARG A 126 -23.15 3.35 -0.95
N ILE A 127 -24.06 2.42 -1.25
CA ILE A 127 -23.79 0.98 -1.14
C ILE A 127 -22.68 0.60 -2.12
N VAL A 128 -22.74 1.10 -3.35
CA VAL A 128 -21.71 0.87 -4.36
C VAL A 128 -20.38 1.48 -3.93
N TYR A 129 -20.38 2.71 -3.42
CA TYR A 129 -19.20 3.36 -2.85
C TYR A 129 -18.58 2.51 -1.74
N ILE A 130 -19.38 2.03 -0.78
CA ILE A 130 -18.91 1.14 0.30
C ILE A 130 -18.36 -0.17 -0.26
N MET A 131 -19.06 -0.80 -1.18
CA MET A 131 -18.62 -2.07 -1.75
C MET A 131 -17.25 -1.94 -2.43
N VAL A 132 -16.95 -0.77 -3.03
CA VAL A 132 -15.67 -0.50 -3.70
C VAL A 132 -14.58 0.02 -2.76
N VAL A 133 -14.93 0.84 -1.76
CA VAL A 133 -13.98 1.50 -0.84
C VAL A 133 -13.80 0.70 0.44
N GLN A 134 -14.88 0.28 1.09
CA GLN A 134 -14.80 -0.52 2.33
C GLN A 134 -14.32 -1.94 2.10
N HIS A 135 -14.55 -2.61 0.97
CA HIS A 135 -13.98 -3.95 0.77
C HIS A 135 -12.45 -3.94 0.93
N ARG A 136 -11.78 -2.89 0.44
CA ARG A 136 -10.33 -2.70 0.65
C ARG A 136 -9.99 -2.36 2.10
N GLN A 137 -10.77 -1.50 2.75
CA GLN A 137 -10.49 -1.06 4.12
C GLN A 137 -10.84 -2.09 5.20
N VAL A 138 -11.88 -2.91 5.00
CA VAL A 138 -12.24 -4.04 5.87
C VAL A 138 -11.16 -5.11 5.80
N ILE A 139 -10.67 -5.45 4.62
CA ILE A 139 -9.51 -6.36 4.48
C ILE A 139 -8.29 -5.80 5.22
N ARG A 140 -8.00 -4.50 5.08
CA ARG A 140 -6.93 -3.82 5.85
C ARG A 140 -7.18 -3.89 7.35
N ALA A 141 -8.38 -3.56 7.81
CA ALA A 141 -8.77 -3.53 9.21
C ALA A 141 -8.71 -4.90 9.87
N THR A 142 -9.25 -5.94 9.21
CA THR A 142 -9.16 -7.32 9.67
C THR A 142 -7.70 -7.75 9.79
N ARG A 143 -6.88 -7.48 8.77
CA ARG A 143 -5.44 -7.78 8.79
C ARG A 143 -4.66 -6.99 9.85
N GLN A 144 -5.04 -5.72 10.10
CA GLN A 144 -4.45 -4.90 11.16
C GLN A 144 -4.85 -5.37 12.55
N MET A 145 -6.09 -5.79 12.77
CA MET A 145 -6.55 -6.32 14.07
C MET A 145 -5.80 -7.60 14.43
N VAL A 146 -5.64 -8.53 13.47
CA VAL A 146 -4.82 -9.74 13.64
C VAL A 146 -3.35 -9.36 13.93
N SER A 147 -2.82 -8.33 13.26
CA SER A 147 -1.46 -7.83 13.49
C SER A 147 -1.25 -7.07 14.82
N GLN A 148 -2.29 -6.54 15.45
CA GLN A 148 -2.16 -5.69 16.65
C GLN A 148 -2.14 -6.47 17.97
N ASN A 149 -2.51 -7.76 17.98
CA ASN A 149 -2.40 -8.60 19.18
C ASN A 149 -0.93 -9.01 19.44
N LYS A 150 -0.16 -8.08 20.02
CA LYS A 150 1.24 -8.26 20.44
C LYS A 150 1.40 -9.15 21.68
N ARG A 151 0.90 -10.38 21.62
CA ARG A 151 1.37 -11.47 22.49
C ARG A 151 1.83 -12.59 21.59
N ARG A 152 3.15 -12.76 21.53
CA ARG A 152 3.81 -13.88 20.84
C ARG A 152 3.24 -15.18 21.41
N TYR A 153 2.44 -15.89 20.63
CA TYR A 153 1.84 -17.15 21.05
C TYR A 153 2.85 -18.27 20.83
N GLN A 154 2.99 -19.13 21.83
CA GLN A 154 3.75 -20.37 21.79
C GLN A 154 2.78 -21.51 22.17
N LYS A 155 2.76 -22.56 21.32
CA LYS A 155 2.10 -23.89 21.45
C LYS A 155 0.70 -24.04 20.82
N ASP A 156 0.27 -25.29 20.58
CA ASP A 156 -1.07 -25.69 20.06
C ASP A 156 -1.43 -25.35 18.59
N GLY A 157 -0.71 -25.95 17.62
CA GLY A 157 -1.26 -26.08 16.24
C GLY A 157 -1.20 -24.83 15.37
N PHE A 158 -0.26 -23.91 15.63
CA PHE A 158 0.03 -22.80 14.72
C PHE A 158 0.56 -23.30 13.39
N ASP A 159 -0.11 -22.93 12.31
CA ASP A 159 0.40 -23.04 10.96
C ASP A 159 1.24 -21.79 10.68
N LEU A 160 2.56 -21.98 10.51
CA LEU A 160 3.53 -20.90 10.35
C LEU A 160 4.27 -21.06 9.02
N ASP A 161 4.06 -20.16 8.05
CA ASP A 161 4.95 -20.11 6.90
C ASP A 161 6.19 -19.25 7.21
N LEU A 162 7.33 -19.90 7.23
CA LEU A 162 8.61 -19.32 7.60
C LEU A 162 9.42 -18.98 6.35
N CYS A 163 9.40 -17.72 5.92
CA CYS A 163 10.22 -17.27 4.80
C CYS A 163 11.67 -17.06 5.24
N TYR A 164 12.57 -17.94 4.79
CA TYR A 164 13.99 -17.85 5.08
C TYR A 164 14.77 -17.10 4.02
N ILE A 165 15.41 -15.99 4.42
CA ILE A 165 16.04 -15.06 3.50
C ILE A 165 17.58 -15.16 3.50
N THR A 166 18.17 -16.36 3.49
CA THR A 166 19.64 -16.48 3.39
C THR A 166 20.11 -17.71 2.60
N GLY A 167 21.26 -17.59 1.91
CA GLY A 167 21.99 -18.70 1.31
C GLY A 167 23.14 -19.26 2.14
N GLU A 168 23.46 -18.68 3.31
CA GLU A 168 24.69 -18.97 4.05
C GLU A 168 24.52 -20.05 5.13
N ARG A 169 23.31 -20.25 5.66
CA ARG A 169 23.01 -21.21 6.72
C ARG A 169 21.64 -21.84 6.47
N SER A 170 21.50 -23.15 6.60
CA SER A 170 20.20 -23.83 6.50
C SER A 170 19.84 -24.40 7.87
N TYR A 171 18.55 -24.60 8.13
CA TYR A 171 18.06 -25.39 9.26
C TYR A 171 17.10 -26.47 8.77
N ASN A 172 16.82 -27.44 9.64
CA ASN A 172 15.86 -28.50 9.36
C ASN A 172 14.43 -27.95 9.42
N GLU A 173 13.72 -27.96 8.29
CA GLU A 173 12.35 -27.47 8.16
C GLU A 173 11.31 -28.39 8.80
N SER A 174 11.66 -29.64 9.11
CA SER A 174 10.76 -30.54 9.82
C SER A 174 10.42 -30.04 11.24
N LEU A 175 11.26 -29.16 11.80
CA LEU A 175 11.01 -28.48 13.07
C LEU A 175 9.88 -27.43 12.98
N PHE A 176 9.51 -27.05 11.76
CA PHE A 176 8.46 -26.10 11.43
C PHE A 176 7.36 -26.76 10.58
N PHE A 177 7.14 -28.07 10.79
CA PHE A 177 6.09 -28.84 10.10
C PHE A 177 6.22 -28.81 8.56
N ASN A 178 7.44 -28.59 8.05
CA ASN A 178 7.74 -28.40 6.62
C ASN A 178 7.08 -27.15 5.99
N ASN A 179 6.61 -26.21 6.81
CA ASN A 179 6.06 -24.93 6.36
C ASN A 179 7.15 -23.86 6.29
N VAL A 180 8.12 -24.08 5.39
CA VAL A 180 9.26 -23.18 5.22
C VAL A 180 9.48 -22.88 3.75
N VAL A 181 9.22 -21.64 3.35
CA VAL A 181 9.61 -21.14 2.03
C VAL A 181 11.00 -20.50 2.09
N ARG A 182 11.87 -20.81 1.12
CA ARG A 182 13.25 -20.30 1.09
C ARG A 182 13.45 -19.34 -0.06
N ILE A 183 13.95 -18.14 0.25
CA ILE A 183 14.30 -17.11 -0.73
C ILE A 183 15.78 -16.75 -0.54
N TYR A 184 16.58 -17.04 -1.56
CA TYR A 184 18.02 -16.90 -1.46
C TYR A 184 18.47 -15.47 -1.76
N ILE A 185 18.61 -14.66 -0.71
CA ILE A 185 19.11 -13.28 -0.81
C ILE A 185 20.42 -13.14 -0.04
N ASP A 186 21.47 -12.76 -0.77
CA ASP A 186 22.78 -12.44 -0.21
C ASP A 186 22.69 -11.28 0.78
N ASP A 187 23.58 -11.24 1.78
CA ASP A 187 23.57 -10.16 2.76
C ASP A 187 23.81 -8.80 2.08
N HIS A 188 23.10 -7.78 2.56
CA HIS A 188 23.08 -6.42 1.97
C HIS A 188 22.68 -6.35 0.48
N ASN A 189 22.03 -7.38 -0.05
CA ASN A 189 21.50 -7.41 -1.41
C ASN A 189 19.95 -7.44 -1.41
N VAL A 190 19.41 -7.63 -2.60
CA VAL A 190 17.99 -7.64 -2.94
C VAL A 190 17.64 -8.98 -3.62
N PRO A 191 16.39 -9.46 -3.50
CA PRO A 191 15.92 -10.57 -4.31
C PRO A 191 15.73 -10.11 -5.76
N LYS A 192 15.57 -11.05 -6.67
CA LYS A 192 15.06 -10.75 -8.02
C LYS A 192 13.62 -10.24 -7.94
N LEU A 193 13.21 -9.45 -8.92
CA LEU A 193 11.81 -9.01 -9.00
C LEU A 193 10.83 -10.20 -9.13
N SER A 194 11.22 -11.27 -9.83
CA SER A 194 10.40 -12.50 -9.92
C SER A 194 10.20 -13.15 -8.55
N GLU A 195 11.26 -13.27 -7.76
CA GLU A 195 11.23 -13.89 -6.43
C GLU A 195 10.33 -13.09 -5.46
N MET A 196 10.22 -11.77 -5.63
CA MET A 196 9.27 -10.95 -4.88
C MET A 196 7.82 -11.27 -5.24
N ILE A 197 7.53 -11.52 -6.52
CA ILE A 197 6.19 -11.91 -6.99
C ILE A 197 5.83 -13.29 -6.45
N ASP A 198 6.76 -14.24 -6.53
CA ASP A 198 6.55 -15.61 -6.02
C ASP A 198 6.27 -15.59 -4.52
N PHE A 199 7.05 -14.81 -3.77
CA PHE A 199 6.84 -14.61 -2.34
C PHE A 199 5.44 -14.10 -2.00
N VAL A 200 5.00 -13.01 -2.64
CA VAL A 200 3.68 -12.44 -2.29
C VAL A 200 2.53 -13.33 -2.74
N ALA A 201 2.70 -14.10 -3.82
CA ALA A 201 1.69 -15.04 -4.28
C ALA A 201 1.51 -16.15 -3.24
N ASN A 202 2.60 -16.73 -2.76
CA ASN A 202 2.58 -17.75 -1.73
C ASN A 202 2.04 -17.22 -0.38
N ALA A 203 2.53 -16.07 0.08
CA ALA A 203 2.02 -15.43 1.29
C ALA A 203 0.53 -15.09 1.20
N ARG A 204 0.03 -14.72 0.00
CA ARG A 204 -1.39 -14.44 -0.22
C ARG A 204 -2.23 -15.69 -0.15
N GLU A 205 -1.79 -16.78 -0.77
CA GLU A 205 -2.46 -18.08 -0.69
C GLU A 205 -2.53 -18.56 0.76
N TRP A 206 -1.42 -18.48 1.48
CA TRP A 206 -1.33 -18.82 2.89
C TRP A 206 -2.31 -18.04 3.76
N MET A 207 -2.28 -16.70 3.65
CA MET A 207 -3.12 -15.82 4.45
C MET A 207 -4.60 -15.84 4.02
N ALA A 208 -4.93 -16.47 2.88
CA ALA A 208 -6.30 -16.68 2.42
C ALA A 208 -6.88 -18.02 2.89
N ALA A 209 -6.04 -18.98 3.24
CA ALA A 209 -6.45 -20.31 3.67
C ALA A 209 -7.13 -20.30 5.06
N ASP A 210 -6.63 -19.48 5.98
CA ASP A 210 -7.21 -19.31 7.33
C ASP A 210 -7.02 -17.87 7.82
N MET A 211 -7.98 -17.35 8.59
CA MET A 211 -7.88 -16.02 9.22
C MET A 211 -6.88 -15.98 10.39
N GLU A 212 -6.59 -17.13 11.00
CA GLU A 212 -5.61 -17.28 12.08
C GLU A 212 -4.17 -17.50 11.55
N ASN A 213 -4.00 -17.66 10.24
CA ASN A 213 -2.69 -17.88 9.65
C ASN A 213 -1.77 -16.68 9.84
N VAL A 214 -0.49 -17.00 10.08
CA VAL A 214 0.58 -16.01 10.26
C VAL A 214 1.75 -16.32 9.36
N ILE A 215 2.41 -15.28 8.87
CA ILE A 215 3.70 -15.38 8.17
C ILE A 215 4.82 -14.91 9.09
N ALA A 216 5.89 -15.69 9.19
CA ALA A 216 7.11 -15.30 9.88
C ALA A 216 8.25 -15.13 8.88
N ILE A 217 8.71 -13.89 8.75
CA ILE A 217 9.77 -13.53 7.82
C ILE A 217 11.06 -13.32 8.60
N HIS A 218 12.14 -14.01 8.23
CA HIS A 218 13.40 -13.86 8.94
C HIS A 218 14.64 -13.95 8.05
N CYS A 219 15.70 -13.31 8.53
CA CYS A 219 17.06 -13.39 8.01
C CYS A 219 18.03 -13.43 9.19
N LYS A 220 19.34 -13.38 8.94
CA LYS A 220 20.37 -13.38 9.99
C LYS A 220 20.21 -12.21 10.98
N GLY A 221 20.01 -10.99 10.47
CA GLY A 221 19.93 -9.77 11.30
C GLY A 221 18.51 -9.26 11.58
N GLY A 222 17.51 -9.74 10.85
CA GLY A 222 16.13 -9.25 10.92
C GLY A 222 15.99 -7.75 10.62
N LYS A 223 16.82 -7.22 9.72
CA LYS A 223 16.88 -5.79 9.32
C LYS A 223 16.63 -5.63 7.82
N GLY A 224 17.68 -5.43 7.00
CA GLY A 224 17.55 -5.08 5.58
C GLY A 224 16.70 -6.04 4.75
N ARG A 225 17.13 -7.30 4.64
CA ARG A 225 16.43 -8.34 3.85
C ARG A 225 14.99 -8.58 4.32
N THR A 226 14.81 -8.82 5.63
CA THR A 226 13.50 -9.00 6.26
C THR A 226 12.61 -7.79 6.06
N GLY A 227 13.14 -6.58 6.22
CA GLY A 227 12.43 -5.33 6.01
C GLY A 227 11.94 -5.17 4.58
N THR A 228 12.76 -5.50 3.58
CA THR A 228 12.36 -5.49 2.17
C THR A 228 11.13 -6.38 1.93
N MET A 229 11.18 -7.64 2.40
CA MET A 229 10.08 -8.60 2.19
C MET A 229 8.82 -8.20 2.96
N ILE A 230 8.95 -7.72 4.20
CA ILE A 230 7.82 -7.20 4.98
C ILE A 230 7.19 -5.99 4.28
N CYS A 231 8.00 -5.05 3.78
CA CYS A 231 7.47 -3.86 3.13
C CYS A 231 6.68 -4.22 1.86
N ILE A 232 7.22 -5.15 1.07
CA ILE A 232 6.54 -5.69 -0.11
C ILE A 232 5.22 -6.35 0.26
N TRP A 233 5.18 -7.14 1.33
CA TRP A 233 3.94 -7.74 1.83
C TRP A 233 2.92 -6.70 2.32
N LEU A 234 3.36 -5.65 3.03
CA LEU A 234 2.47 -4.58 3.49
C LEU A 234 1.83 -3.84 2.30
N ILE A 235 2.60 -3.65 1.23
CA ILE A 235 2.09 -3.09 -0.03
C ILE A 235 1.13 -4.10 -0.69
N ASP A 236 1.51 -5.37 -0.87
CA ASP A 236 0.70 -6.39 -1.55
C ASP A 236 -0.63 -6.64 -0.86
N SER A 237 -0.60 -6.88 0.45
CA SER A 237 -1.78 -7.06 1.30
C SER A 237 -2.69 -5.83 1.34
N GLY A 238 -2.22 -4.72 0.78
CA GLY A 238 -2.92 -3.45 0.71
C GLY A 238 -2.88 -2.71 2.04
N LEU A 239 -2.20 -3.19 3.07
CA LEU A 239 -2.11 -2.50 4.37
C LEU A 239 -1.54 -1.10 4.25
N LEU A 240 -0.58 -0.89 3.35
CA LEU A 240 0.02 0.39 3.01
C LEU A 240 -0.01 0.59 1.49
N GLU A 241 -0.04 1.84 1.04
CA GLU A 241 -0.30 2.16 -0.38
C GLU A 241 0.97 2.36 -1.20
N ASN A 242 2.05 2.79 -0.55
CA ASN A 242 3.28 3.19 -1.23
C ASN A 242 4.53 2.70 -0.49
N ALA A 243 5.65 2.64 -1.21
CA ALA A 243 6.92 2.16 -0.69
C ALA A 243 7.46 3.02 0.45
N GLN A 244 7.32 4.35 0.35
CA GLN A 244 7.85 5.27 1.35
C GLN A 244 7.19 5.05 2.71
N GLU A 245 5.87 5.05 2.74
CA GLU A 245 5.07 4.78 3.94
C GLU A 245 5.39 3.40 4.52
N SER A 246 5.57 2.39 3.68
CA SER A 246 5.94 1.05 4.13
C SER A 246 7.33 0.98 4.76
N LEU A 247 8.31 1.66 4.17
CA LEU A 247 9.67 1.71 4.68
C LEU A 247 9.74 2.48 6.01
N GLU A 248 8.99 3.57 6.15
CA GLU A 248 8.86 4.35 7.39
C GLU A 248 8.16 3.54 8.48
N TYR A 249 7.02 2.93 8.15
CA TYR A 249 6.26 2.08 9.06
C TYR A 249 7.10 0.93 9.62
N PHE A 250 7.90 0.27 8.76
CA PHE A 250 8.81 -0.81 9.19
C PHE A 250 9.93 -0.27 10.08
N ARG A 251 10.54 0.87 9.71
CA ARG A 251 11.58 1.53 10.49
C ARG A 251 11.10 1.86 11.90
N ASP A 252 9.93 2.47 12.03
CA ASP A 252 9.37 2.91 13.31
C ASP A 252 9.00 1.73 14.20
N ARG A 253 8.55 0.62 13.62
CA ARG A 253 8.23 -0.60 14.37
C ARG A 253 9.45 -1.37 14.82
N ARG A 254 10.53 -1.33 14.04
CA ARG A 254 11.74 -2.07 14.34
C ARG A 254 12.68 -1.31 15.27
N THR A 255 12.67 0.02 15.19
CA THR A 255 13.51 0.90 15.99
C THR A 255 12.86 1.18 17.33
N ASP A 256 13.35 0.54 18.39
CA ASP A 256 13.04 0.95 19.74
C ASP A 256 13.86 2.21 20.07
N LEU A 257 13.25 3.39 19.88
CA LEU A 257 13.89 4.69 20.15
C LEU A 257 14.32 4.84 21.62
N SER A 258 13.83 3.99 22.53
CA SER A 258 14.26 3.96 23.94
C SER A 258 15.60 3.26 24.15
N LYS A 259 16.10 2.48 23.18
CA LYS A 259 17.33 1.65 23.30
C LYS A 259 18.49 2.08 22.39
N GLY A 260 18.31 3.08 21.54
CA GLY A 260 19.40 3.67 20.76
C GLY A 260 18.96 4.48 19.54
N SER A 261 19.87 5.30 19.03
CA SER A 261 19.69 6.19 17.87
C SER A 261 20.11 5.58 16.53
N THR A 262 20.54 4.31 16.51
CA THR A 262 21.02 3.66 15.29
C THR A 262 19.86 3.28 14.37
N PHE A 263 20.00 3.57 13.09
CA PHE A 263 19.00 3.25 12.07
C PHE A 263 18.75 1.71 12.00
N GLN A 264 17.49 1.29 12.13
CA GLN A 264 17.10 -0.14 12.11
C GLN A 264 16.10 -0.49 10.98
N GLY A 265 15.96 0.38 9.97
CA GLY A 265 15.12 0.15 8.81
C GLY A 265 15.79 -0.68 7.72
N VAL A 266 15.23 -0.64 6.51
CA VAL A 266 15.85 -1.21 5.31
C VAL A 266 17.20 -0.54 5.06
N GLU A 267 18.26 -1.35 5.02
CA GLU A 267 19.64 -0.89 5.22
C GLU A 267 20.26 -0.23 3.98
N THR A 268 19.90 -0.69 2.78
CA THR A 268 20.59 -0.25 1.55
C THR A 268 19.65 0.51 0.61
N PRO A 269 20.17 1.49 -0.17
CA PRO A 269 19.39 2.17 -1.21
C PRO A 269 18.80 1.21 -2.25
N SER A 270 19.50 0.12 -2.59
CA SER A 270 18.99 -0.88 -3.52
C SER A 270 17.77 -1.62 -2.96
N GLN A 271 17.78 -1.97 -1.68
CA GLN A 271 16.61 -2.59 -1.04
C GLN A 271 15.39 -1.66 -1.06
N SER A 272 15.57 -0.38 -0.67
CA SER A 272 14.49 0.62 -0.76
C SER A 272 14.00 0.82 -2.20
N ARG A 273 14.93 0.84 -3.17
CA ARG A 273 14.59 0.92 -4.61
C ARG A 273 13.73 -0.26 -5.05
N TYR A 274 14.05 -1.48 -4.62
CA TYR A 274 13.30 -2.67 -4.99
C TYR A 274 11.91 -2.74 -4.35
N VAL A 275 11.73 -2.19 -3.15
CA VAL A 275 10.37 -1.96 -2.59
C VAL A 275 9.57 -1.02 -3.50
N GLY A 276 10.19 0.07 -3.98
CA GLY A 276 9.58 0.97 -4.97
C GLY A 276 9.31 0.31 -6.33
N TYR A 277 10.19 -0.59 -6.78
CA TYR A 277 9.91 -1.40 -7.98
C TYR A 277 8.69 -2.28 -7.78
N TYR A 278 8.56 -2.94 -6.63
CA TYR A 278 7.40 -3.75 -6.32
C TYR A 278 6.09 -2.95 -6.28
N GLU A 279 6.11 -1.75 -5.67
CA GLU A 279 4.97 -0.82 -5.72
C GLU A 279 4.54 -0.55 -7.18
N ARG A 280 5.51 -0.26 -8.05
CA ARG A 280 5.24 -0.05 -9.48
C ARG A 280 4.73 -1.31 -10.17
N LEU A 281 5.27 -2.49 -9.86
CA LEU A 281 4.75 -3.76 -10.38
C LEU A 281 3.27 -3.93 -10.04
N LYS A 282 2.90 -3.67 -8.78
CA LYS A 282 1.52 -3.78 -8.33
C LYS A 282 0.60 -2.77 -9.02
N ASN A 283 1.02 -1.51 -9.13
CA ASN A 283 0.17 -0.40 -9.58
C ASN A 283 0.13 -0.24 -11.12
N GLU A 284 1.26 -0.45 -11.80
CA GLU A 284 1.40 -0.21 -13.25
C GLU A 284 1.35 -1.51 -14.07
N PHE A 285 1.74 -2.65 -13.48
CA PHE A 285 1.91 -3.91 -14.20
C PHE A 285 1.00 -5.05 -13.67
N ASN A 286 -0.01 -4.73 -12.85
CA ASN A 286 -0.93 -5.72 -12.27
C ASN A 286 -0.23 -6.91 -11.58
N GLY A 287 0.91 -6.65 -10.93
CA GLY A 287 1.71 -7.67 -10.25
C GLY A 287 2.50 -8.61 -11.18
N GLN A 288 2.62 -8.28 -12.47
CA GLN A 288 3.41 -9.03 -13.45
C GLN A 288 4.75 -8.36 -13.72
N LEU A 289 5.73 -9.15 -14.18
CA LEU A 289 7.03 -8.61 -14.58
C LEU A 289 6.88 -7.67 -15.79
N PRO A 290 7.63 -6.57 -15.83
CA PRO A 290 7.66 -5.70 -17.00
C PRO A 290 8.24 -6.42 -18.21
N PRO A 291 7.93 -5.96 -19.44
CA PRO A 291 8.55 -6.51 -20.64
C PRO A 291 10.06 -6.48 -20.56
N LYS A 292 10.68 -7.59 -20.94
CA LYS A 292 12.13 -7.73 -21.01
C LYS A 292 12.70 -6.70 -21.99
N LYS A 293 13.74 -5.99 -21.56
CA LYS A 293 14.42 -4.98 -22.37
C LYS A 293 15.92 -5.25 -22.37
N ASP A 294 16.47 -5.44 -23.56
CA ASP A 294 17.91 -5.56 -23.75
C ASP A 294 18.54 -4.17 -23.81
N LEU A 295 19.49 -3.93 -22.92
CA LEU A 295 20.20 -2.66 -22.81
C LEU A 295 21.70 -2.88 -22.95
N LYS A 296 22.42 -1.90 -23.50
CA LYS A 296 23.88 -1.87 -23.49
C LYS A 296 24.38 -0.76 -22.59
N LEU A 297 25.38 -1.08 -21.76
CA LEU A 297 26.03 -0.10 -20.89
C LEU A 297 27.03 0.72 -21.71
N MET A 298 26.60 1.91 -22.15
CA MET A 298 27.39 2.77 -23.03
C MET A 298 28.46 3.55 -22.28
N SER A 299 28.09 4.13 -21.13
CA SER A 299 29.02 4.86 -20.28
C SER A 299 28.50 4.93 -18.85
N LEU A 300 29.41 5.18 -17.92
CA LEU A 300 29.11 5.51 -16.53
C LEU A 300 29.82 6.81 -16.17
N LYS A 301 29.15 7.67 -15.42
CA LYS A 301 29.73 8.92 -14.92
C LYS A 301 29.76 8.88 -13.40
N ILE A 302 30.95 9.04 -12.82
CA ILE A 302 31.16 9.22 -11.39
C ILE A 302 31.49 10.71 -11.17
N SER A 303 30.68 11.39 -10.36
CA SER A 303 30.96 12.77 -9.93
C SER A 303 31.59 12.77 -8.54
N GLY A 304 32.43 13.76 -8.23
CA GLY A 304 33.11 13.87 -6.93
C GLY A 304 34.30 12.93 -6.77
N ILE A 305 34.92 12.50 -7.89
CA ILE A 305 35.95 11.46 -7.90
C ILE A 305 37.19 11.86 -7.10
N ASN A 306 37.51 13.16 -7.01
CA ASN A 306 38.69 13.66 -6.29
C ASN A 306 38.74 13.21 -4.81
N SER A 307 37.58 12.96 -4.20
CA SER A 307 37.47 12.53 -2.79
C SER A 307 37.47 11.01 -2.58
N VAL A 308 37.49 10.22 -3.67
CA VAL A 308 37.28 8.76 -3.64
C VAL A 308 38.57 8.04 -4.03
N GLY A 309 39.05 7.13 -3.18
CA GLY A 309 40.23 6.32 -3.48
C GLY A 309 41.46 7.19 -3.72
N LYS A 310 42.13 7.02 -4.87
CA LYS A 310 43.26 7.88 -5.29
C LYS A 310 42.85 9.23 -5.89
N GLY A 311 41.55 9.51 -6.00
CA GLY A 311 41.05 10.76 -6.55
C GLY A 311 40.96 10.80 -8.08
N ASP A 312 41.40 9.76 -8.78
CA ASP A 312 41.41 9.67 -10.25
C ASP A 312 40.72 8.41 -10.80
N GLY A 313 40.29 7.51 -9.92
CA GLY A 313 39.67 6.23 -10.25
C GLY A 313 40.64 5.15 -10.72
N SER A 314 41.96 5.41 -10.71
CA SER A 314 42.97 4.44 -11.14
C SER A 314 43.03 3.20 -10.24
N ASP A 315 42.60 3.30 -9.00
CA ASP A 315 42.51 2.22 -8.02
C ASP A 315 41.19 1.42 -8.12
N LEU A 316 40.26 1.84 -8.97
CA LEU A 316 38.94 1.23 -9.10
C LEU A 316 38.91 0.14 -10.18
N PHE A 317 38.13 -0.90 -9.91
CA PHE A 317 37.71 -1.88 -10.92
C PHE A 317 36.21 -2.14 -10.80
N MET A 318 35.56 -2.35 -11.95
CA MET A 318 34.12 -2.54 -12.05
C MET A 318 33.80 -4.00 -12.37
N GLU A 319 32.85 -4.58 -11.65
CA GLU A 319 32.21 -5.85 -11.97
C GLU A 319 30.74 -5.63 -12.32
N LEU A 320 30.30 -6.24 -13.41
CA LEU A 320 28.90 -6.29 -13.83
C LEU A 320 28.41 -7.73 -13.69
N ARG A 321 27.32 -7.88 -12.92
CA ARG A 321 26.70 -9.17 -12.66
C ARG A 321 25.24 -9.16 -13.07
N GLN A 322 24.78 -10.28 -13.64
CA GLN A 322 23.39 -10.52 -13.99
C GLN A 322 22.98 -11.86 -13.39
N SER A 323 21.87 -11.91 -12.66
CA SER A 323 21.41 -13.12 -11.97
C SER A 323 22.48 -13.78 -11.08
N GLY A 324 23.31 -12.98 -10.41
CA GLY A 324 24.39 -13.44 -9.54
C GLY A 324 25.69 -13.83 -10.26
N GLN A 325 25.64 -14.06 -11.58
CA GLN A 325 26.81 -14.42 -12.38
C GLN A 325 27.60 -13.19 -12.83
N LEU A 326 28.92 -13.29 -12.80
CA LEU A 326 29.82 -12.26 -13.35
C LEU A 326 29.82 -12.35 -14.87
N ILE A 327 29.37 -11.29 -15.53
CA ILE A 327 29.25 -11.23 -16.99
C ILE A 327 30.25 -10.28 -17.65
N PHE A 328 30.78 -9.32 -16.90
CA PHE A 328 31.75 -8.36 -17.42
C PHE A 328 32.59 -7.74 -16.30
N THR A 329 33.84 -7.45 -16.62
CA THR A 329 34.77 -6.73 -15.74
C THR A 329 35.55 -5.69 -16.54
N CYS A 330 35.86 -4.57 -15.90
CA CYS A 330 36.81 -3.62 -16.43
C CYS A 330 37.68 -3.01 -15.32
N HIS A 331 38.95 -2.76 -15.65
CA HIS A 331 39.92 -2.18 -14.72
C HIS A 331 40.22 -0.75 -15.16
N LEU A 332 39.87 0.24 -14.33
CA LEU A 332 39.90 1.64 -14.73
C LEU A 332 41.35 2.13 -14.89
N GLY A 333 42.23 1.83 -13.94
CA GLY A 333 43.64 2.23 -14.01
C GLY A 333 44.44 1.54 -15.13
N LEU A 334 44.16 0.26 -15.40
CA LEU A 334 44.81 -0.48 -16.49
C LEU A 334 44.12 -0.22 -17.85
N GLN A 335 42.98 0.46 -17.86
CA GLN A 335 42.09 0.60 -19.01
C GLN A 335 41.82 -0.72 -19.75
N SER A 336 41.70 -1.81 -18.98
CA SER A 336 41.35 -3.13 -19.51
C SER A 336 39.83 -3.23 -19.63
N ASN A 337 39.34 -3.54 -20.83
CA ASN A 337 37.92 -3.57 -21.19
C ASN A 337 37.16 -2.24 -20.92
N CYS A 338 37.84 -1.12 -20.76
CA CYS A 338 37.20 0.20 -20.68
C CYS A 338 38.17 1.30 -21.08
N GLU A 339 37.63 2.49 -21.33
CA GLU A 339 38.38 3.73 -21.43
C GLU A 339 37.85 4.73 -20.41
N THR A 340 38.73 5.52 -19.82
CA THR A 340 38.37 6.46 -18.77
C THR A 340 38.80 7.87 -19.12
N GLN A 341 37.91 8.83 -18.93
CA GLN A 341 38.16 10.25 -19.13
C GLN A 341 37.86 11.01 -17.84
N LYS A 342 38.87 11.61 -17.24
CA LYS A 342 38.71 12.51 -16.08
C LYS A 342 38.56 13.94 -16.58
N ASP A 343 37.50 14.61 -16.14
CA ASP A 343 37.33 16.06 -16.30
C ASP A 343 37.62 16.74 -14.96
N ALA A 344 38.75 17.44 -14.91
CA ALA A 344 39.21 18.14 -13.71
C ALA A 344 38.34 19.37 -13.38
N ALA A 345 37.73 20.01 -14.37
CA ALA A 345 36.91 21.21 -14.15
C ALA A 345 35.58 20.86 -13.49
N SER A 346 35.00 19.71 -13.83
CA SER A 346 33.72 19.26 -13.27
C SER A 346 33.85 18.24 -12.14
N ASP A 347 35.07 17.85 -11.76
CA ASP A 347 35.35 16.76 -10.80
C ASP A 347 34.59 15.48 -11.15
N THR A 348 34.74 15.04 -12.40
CA THR A 348 34.04 13.84 -12.90
C THR A 348 34.98 12.85 -13.57
N LEU A 349 34.64 11.57 -13.45
CA LEU A 349 35.25 10.46 -14.17
C LEU A 349 34.18 9.80 -15.03
N ILE A 350 34.42 9.76 -16.34
CA ILE A 350 33.57 9.05 -17.30
C ILE A 350 34.27 7.75 -17.68
N ILE A 351 33.52 6.65 -17.61
CA ILE A 351 33.97 5.29 -17.95
C ILE A 351 33.19 4.85 -19.18
N TYR A 352 33.90 4.41 -20.22
CA TYR A 352 33.35 3.86 -21.45
C TYR A 352 33.72 2.37 -21.53
N PRO A 353 32.82 1.46 -21.10
CA PRO A 353 33.05 0.02 -21.20
C PRO A 353 33.25 -0.41 -22.66
N LYS A 354 34.30 -1.21 -22.91
CA LYS A 354 34.60 -1.80 -24.22
C LYS A 354 34.11 -3.24 -24.23
N ASN A 355 33.43 -3.65 -25.30
CA ASN A 355 32.89 -5.01 -25.48
C ASN A 355 31.96 -5.50 -24.35
N CYS A 356 31.24 -4.58 -23.70
CA CYS A 356 30.26 -4.95 -22.68
C CYS A 356 29.05 -5.68 -23.32
N PRO A 357 28.67 -6.87 -22.81
CA PRO A 357 27.50 -7.58 -23.31
C PRO A 357 26.21 -6.80 -23.04
N SER A 358 25.16 -7.11 -23.80
CA SER A 358 23.82 -6.61 -23.48
C SER A 358 23.35 -7.19 -22.15
N VAL A 359 22.67 -6.37 -21.35
CA VAL A 359 22.13 -6.73 -20.04
C VAL A 359 20.61 -6.74 -20.06
N GLN A 360 20.03 -7.60 -19.23
CA GLN A 360 18.58 -7.74 -19.08
C GLN A 360 18.22 -8.19 -17.65
N GLY A 361 17.12 -7.66 -17.10
CA GLY A 361 16.60 -8.04 -15.79
C GLY A 361 17.33 -7.37 -14.62
N ASP A 362 17.53 -8.13 -13.53
CA ASP A 362 18.18 -7.64 -12.31
C ASP A 362 19.71 -7.57 -12.49
N ILE A 363 20.23 -6.35 -12.54
CA ILE A 363 21.65 -6.05 -12.78
C ILE A 363 22.31 -5.50 -11.52
N LYS A 364 23.50 -6.02 -11.23
CA LYS A 364 24.36 -5.55 -10.14
C LYS A 364 25.67 -5.03 -10.71
N ILE A 365 25.92 -3.74 -10.53
CA ILE A 365 27.19 -3.09 -10.84
C ILE A 365 27.93 -2.87 -9.53
N MET A 366 29.16 -3.33 -9.43
CA MET A 366 30.00 -3.17 -8.25
C MET A 366 31.28 -2.45 -8.64
N PHE A 367 31.65 -1.46 -7.84
CA PHE A 367 32.99 -0.88 -7.86
C PHE A 367 33.77 -1.44 -6.68
N LYS A 368 35.00 -1.85 -6.93
CA LYS A 368 35.91 -2.41 -5.96
C LYS A 368 37.25 -1.69 -6.06
N THR A 369 38.03 -1.76 -4.99
CA THR A 369 39.41 -1.28 -4.93
C THR A 369 40.28 -2.39 -4.34
N HIS A 370 41.58 -2.37 -4.63
CA HIS A 370 42.53 -3.37 -4.13
C HIS A 370 43.06 -3.07 -2.71
N ASN A 371 42.57 -1.99 -2.08
CA ASN A 371 42.92 -1.62 -0.71
C ASN A 371 42.14 -2.39 0.35
#